data_AF-A0A6B0RSJ2-F1
#
_entry.id   AF-A0A6B0RSJ2-F1
#
_cell.length_a   1.000
_cell.length_b   1.000
_cell.length_c   1.000
_cell.angle_alpha   90.00
_cell.angle_beta   90.00
_cell.angle_gamma   90.00
#
_symmetry.space_group_name_H-M   'P 1'
#
loop_
_entity.id
_entity.type
_entity.pdbx_description
1 polymer ?
#
loop_
_entity_poly.entity_id
_entity_poly.type
_entity_poly.pdbx_seq_one_letter_code
_entity_poly.pdbx_strand_id
1 'polypeptide(L)'
;MSAGGAVEPGLPAAAAAPSAAPARDPGPGHLFRPISAEDEEQQPTEIESLCMNCYRNGMTRLLLTKIPFFREIIVSSFSCEHCGWNNTEIQSAGRIQDQGVRYTLTVRAQEDMDREVVKTDSATTRIPELDFEIPAFSQKGGIFKNRVFVLRAISGLEQDQPTRRANEEAVAERIDEFIAKLKELKQVASPFTIIIDDPSGNSFVENPHAPRKDDALVITHYNRTLQQEEMLGLQAEAPEEKPEEEDIRNEVLQFNTNCPECNAPAQTNMKLVQIPHFKEVIIMATNCENCGHRTNEVKSGGAVEPLGTRITFHITDPSDMTRDLLKSETCSVEIPELEFELGMAVLGGKFTTLEGMLKDIRELVTKNPFTLGDSSSPGQTEKLQEFSQKLDQILEGILKAHFIMDDPAGNSYLQNVYAPEDDPEMKVEHYKRTFDQNEELGLNDMKTEGYETGLPAQR
;
A
#
# COMPACT_ATOMS: atom_id res chain seq x y z
N MET A 1 -19.84 -86.17 -26.44
CA MET A 1 -21.09 -85.40 -26.59
C MET A 1 -21.52 -84.95 -25.20
N SER A 2 -21.73 -83.64 -25.06
CA SER A 2 -22.50 -82.95 -24.01
C SER A 2 -22.33 -83.41 -22.56
N ALA A 3 -21.52 -82.67 -21.79
CA ALA A 3 -21.62 -82.63 -20.34
C ALA A 3 -21.74 -81.15 -19.93
N GLY A 4 -22.93 -80.77 -19.47
CA GLY A 4 -23.22 -79.46 -18.90
C GLY A 4 -22.64 -79.37 -17.49
N GLY A 5 -21.92 -78.29 -17.23
CA GLY A 5 -21.46 -77.88 -15.90
C GLY A 5 -22.18 -76.60 -15.51
N ALA A 6 -22.97 -76.67 -14.45
CA ALA A 6 -23.57 -75.53 -13.77
C ALA A 6 -22.47 -74.67 -13.13
N VAL A 7 -22.58 -73.35 -13.26
CA VAL A 7 -21.75 -72.37 -12.55
C VAL A 7 -22.70 -71.43 -11.80
N GLU A 8 -22.46 -71.30 -10.50
CA GLU A 8 -23.21 -70.47 -9.55
C GLU A 8 -23.19 -68.96 -9.93
N PRO A 9 -24.27 -68.21 -9.69
CA PRO A 9 -24.26 -66.76 -9.81
C PRO A 9 -23.71 -66.12 -8.52
N GLY A 10 -22.55 -65.48 -8.65
CA GLY A 10 -21.92 -64.67 -7.61
C GLY A 10 -22.66 -63.37 -7.29
N LEU A 11 -22.46 -62.90 -6.05
CA LEU A 11 -23.04 -61.72 -5.40
C LEU A 11 -22.87 -60.41 -6.23
N PRO A 12 -23.84 -59.47 -6.15
CA PRO A 12 -23.73 -58.19 -6.83
C PRO A 12 -22.74 -57.27 -6.12
N ALA A 13 -21.73 -56.80 -6.87
CA ALA A 13 -20.73 -55.84 -6.43
C ALA A 13 -21.35 -54.44 -6.23
N ALA A 14 -20.93 -53.78 -5.15
CA ALA A 14 -21.30 -52.44 -4.78
C ALA A 14 -20.90 -51.41 -5.86
N ALA A 15 -21.85 -50.54 -6.22
CA ALA A 15 -21.62 -49.44 -7.13
C ALA A 15 -20.72 -48.38 -6.45
N ALA A 16 -19.52 -48.18 -7.00
CA ALA A 16 -18.65 -47.08 -6.64
C ALA A 16 -19.18 -45.76 -7.24
N ALA A 17 -19.28 -44.72 -6.41
CA ALA A 17 -19.63 -43.37 -6.81
C ALA A 17 -18.57 -42.77 -7.76
N PRO A 18 -18.94 -41.90 -8.71
CA PRO A 18 -18.01 -41.30 -9.65
C PRO A 18 -17.06 -40.34 -8.92
N SER A 19 -15.76 -40.45 -9.20
CA SER A 19 -14.72 -39.59 -8.65
C SER A 19 -14.94 -38.13 -9.06
N ALA A 20 -14.89 -37.23 -8.08
CA ALA A 20 -14.90 -35.79 -8.29
C ALA A 20 -13.79 -35.38 -9.27
N ALA A 21 -14.16 -34.55 -10.25
CA ALA A 21 -13.21 -33.89 -11.14
C ALA A 21 -12.23 -33.02 -10.31
N PRO A 22 -10.96 -32.90 -10.70
CA PRO A 22 -10.02 -32.01 -10.03
C PRO A 22 -10.52 -30.57 -10.13
N ALA A 23 -10.51 -29.89 -8.99
CA ALA A 23 -10.87 -28.49 -8.83
C ALA A 23 -10.07 -27.63 -9.82
N ARG A 24 -10.76 -26.67 -10.45
CA ARG A 24 -10.14 -25.62 -11.24
C ARG A 24 -9.32 -24.73 -10.31
N ASP A 25 -8.08 -24.44 -10.68
CA ASP A 25 -7.24 -23.45 -10.01
C ASP A 25 -7.98 -22.11 -9.85
N PRO A 26 -8.01 -21.50 -8.66
CA PRO A 26 -8.55 -20.16 -8.49
C PRO A 26 -7.54 -19.16 -9.06
N GLY A 27 -8.02 -18.29 -9.95
CA GLY A 27 -7.24 -17.13 -10.42
C GLY A 27 -6.82 -16.22 -9.26
N PRO A 28 -5.96 -15.20 -9.52
CA PRO A 28 -5.41 -14.35 -8.48
C PRO A 28 -6.55 -13.67 -7.70
N GLY A 29 -6.78 -14.15 -6.48
CA GLY A 29 -7.92 -13.75 -5.67
C GLY A 29 -7.84 -12.28 -5.26
N HIS A 30 -8.96 -11.58 -5.31
CA HIS A 30 -9.12 -10.30 -4.63
C HIS A 30 -8.66 -10.43 -3.17
N LEU A 31 -7.76 -9.53 -2.74
CA LEU A 31 -7.20 -9.50 -1.38
C LEU A 31 -8.26 -9.41 -0.27
N PHE A 32 -9.47 -8.93 -0.59
CA PHE A 32 -10.60 -8.80 0.33
C PHE A 32 -11.74 -9.72 -0.09
N ARG A 33 -12.09 -10.70 0.75
CA ARG A 33 -13.19 -11.64 0.52
C ARG A 33 -14.38 -11.34 1.45
N PRO A 34 -15.64 -11.55 1.03
CA PRO A 34 -16.80 -11.34 1.90
C PRO A 34 -16.80 -12.31 3.08
N ILE A 35 -17.29 -11.87 4.25
CA ILE A 35 -17.40 -12.74 5.42
C ILE A 35 -18.48 -13.81 5.17
N SER A 36 -18.09 -15.07 5.07
CA SER A 36 -18.99 -16.20 4.88
C SER A 36 -18.64 -17.34 5.83
N ALA A 37 -19.64 -17.92 6.49
CA ALA A 37 -19.46 -19.06 7.39
C ALA A 37 -19.12 -20.36 6.66
N GLU A 38 -19.22 -20.38 5.32
CA GLU A 38 -18.98 -21.55 4.47
C GLU A 38 -17.62 -21.50 3.73
N ASP A 39 -16.82 -20.45 3.94
CA ASP A 39 -15.56 -20.23 3.22
C ASP A 39 -14.34 -20.69 4.06
N GLU A 40 -14.00 -21.99 3.96
CA GLU A 40 -12.88 -22.62 4.70
C GLU A 40 -11.49 -22.09 4.29
N GLU A 41 -11.38 -21.26 3.25
CA GLU A 41 -10.12 -20.72 2.73
C GLU A 41 -9.71 -19.34 3.31
N GLN A 42 -10.57 -18.66 4.07
CA GLN A 42 -10.27 -17.33 4.60
C GLN A 42 -9.38 -17.41 5.86
N GLN A 43 -8.10 -17.77 5.68
CA GLN A 43 -7.14 -17.84 6.77
C GLN A 43 -6.63 -16.42 7.15
N PRO A 44 -6.64 -16.05 8.44
CA PRO A 44 -6.02 -14.80 8.89
C PRO A 44 -4.52 -14.83 8.59
N THR A 45 -3.96 -13.73 8.08
CA THR A 45 -2.51 -13.56 7.97
C THR A 45 -1.94 -13.35 9.38
N GLU A 46 -1.01 -14.20 9.80
CA GLU A 46 -0.41 -14.11 11.14
C GLU A 46 0.93 -13.37 11.09
N ILE A 47 1.12 -12.39 11.97
CA ILE A 47 2.32 -11.56 12.07
C ILE A 47 2.76 -11.51 13.54
N GLU A 48 4.04 -11.77 13.80
CA GLU A 48 4.61 -11.53 15.13
C GLU A 48 4.66 -10.02 15.41
N SER A 49 4.13 -9.60 16.56
CA SER A 49 4.05 -8.19 16.94
C SER A 49 4.44 -7.99 18.39
N LEU A 50 4.99 -6.83 18.72
CA LEU A 50 5.38 -6.50 20.08
C LEU A 50 4.12 -6.31 20.97
N CYS A 51 4.05 -7.01 22.09
CA CYS A 51 3.01 -6.82 23.10
C CYS A 51 3.24 -5.51 23.85
N MET A 52 2.29 -4.58 23.79
CA MET A 52 2.41 -3.29 24.49
C MET A 52 2.24 -3.39 26.01
N ASN A 53 1.75 -4.53 26.52
CA ASN A 53 1.58 -4.76 27.96
C ASN A 53 2.82 -5.39 28.63
N CYS A 54 3.47 -6.36 27.98
CA CYS A 54 4.61 -7.09 28.57
C CYS A 54 5.92 -6.96 27.76
N TYR A 55 5.89 -6.21 26.65
CA TYR A 55 7.04 -5.96 25.76
C TYR A 55 7.71 -7.22 25.20
N ARG A 56 7.00 -8.35 25.19
CA ARG A 56 7.40 -9.58 24.50
C ARG A 56 6.61 -9.74 23.21
N ASN A 57 7.06 -10.57 22.28
CA ASN A 57 6.30 -10.83 21.06
C ASN A 57 5.00 -11.58 21.39
N GLY A 58 3.89 -11.11 20.83
CA GLY A 58 2.65 -11.83 20.67
C GLY A 58 2.32 -11.99 19.18
N MET A 59 1.11 -12.46 18.89
CA MET A 59 0.65 -12.76 17.54
C MET A 59 -0.50 -11.84 17.14
N THR A 60 -0.33 -11.13 16.04
CA THR A 60 -1.38 -10.35 15.36
C THR A 60 -1.95 -11.15 14.21
N ARG A 61 -3.26 -11.36 14.19
CA ARG A 61 -4.00 -11.97 13.10
C ARG A 61 -4.71 -10.91 12.29
N LEU A 62 -4.33 -10.74 11.03
CA LEU A 62 -4.98 -9.83 10.09
C LEU A 62 -6.00 -10.59 9.24
N LEU A 63 -7.26 -10.20 9.32
CA LEU A 63 -8.35 -10.70 8.47
C LEU A 63 -8.82 -9.58 7.55
N LEU A 64 -8.53 -9.72 6.26
CA LEU A 64 -9.00 -8.83 5.20
C LEU A 64 -10.38 -9.30 4.75
N THR A 65 -11.43 -8.58 5.14
CA THR A 65 -12.81 -9.01 4.86
C THR A 65 -13.69 -7.87 4.37
N LYS A 66 -14.78 -8.22 3.67
CA LYS A 66 -15.87 -7.30 3.31
C LYS A 66 -17.10 -7.64 4.16
N ILE A 67 -17.58 -6.67 4.93
CA ILE A 67 -18.86 -6.78 5.66
C ILE A 67 -19.91 -6.03 4.84
N PRO A 68 -21.16 -6.54 4.71
CA PRO A 68 -22.26 -5.75 4.13
C PRO A 68 -22.31 -4.34 4.72
N PHE A 69 -22.52 -3.33 3.88
CA PHE A 69 -22.48 -1.88 4.21
C PHE A 69 -21.10 -1.26 4.47
N PHE A 70 -20.02 -2.05 4.47
CA PHE A 70 -18.64 -1.56 4.57
C PHE A 70 -17.81 -1.91 3.34
N ARG A 71 -17.06 -0.95 2.82
CA ARG A 71 -16.04 -1.19 1.79
C ARG A 71 -14.72 -1.54 2.48
N GLU A 72 -14.32 -2.80 2.37
CA GLU A 72 -12.97 -3.33 2.68
C GLU A 72 -12.43 -2.99 4.08
N ILE A 73 -12.46 -3.97 5.00
CA ILE A 73 -11.94 -3.82 6.36
C ILE A 73 -10.77 -4.77 6.62
N ILE A 74 -9.84 -4.31 7.45
CA ILE A 74 -8.74 -5.10 8.02
C ILE A 74 -9.05 -5.28 9.50
N VAL A 75 -9.36 -6.49 9.92
CA VAL A 75 -9.48 -6.84 11.34
C VAL A 75 -8.12 -7.33 11.82
N SER A 76 -7.49 -6.58 12.73
CA SER A 76 -6.23 -6.90 13.35
C SER A 76 -6.45 -7.39 14.78
N SER A 77 -6.34 -8.70 15.01
CA SER A 77 -6.51 -9.30 16.34
C SER A 77 -5.15 -9.72 16.90
N PHE A 78 -4.62 -8.91 17.82
CA PHE A 78 -3.45 -9.21 18.62
C PHE A 78 -3.79 -10.09 19.83
N SER A 79 -2.95 -11.08 20.10
CA SER A 79 -2.99 -11.92 21.31
C SER A 79 -1.58 -12.23 21.81
N CYS A 80 -1.34 -12.06 23.11
CA CYS A 80 -0.07 -12.37 23.74
C CYS A 80 -0.19 -13.56 24.70
N GLU A 81 0.42 -14.69 24.37
CA GLU A 81 0.42 -15.90 25.20
C GLU A 81 1.15 -15.71 26.54
N HIS A 82 2.08 -14.76 26.63
CA HIS A 82 2.88 -14.54 27.84
C HIS A 82 2.14 -13.81 28.96
N CYS A 83 1.22 -12.90 28.63
CA CYS A 83 0.51 -12.09 29.63
C CYS A 83 -1.01 -12.13 29.50
N GLY A 84 -1.54 -12.83 28.49
CA GLY A 84 -2.98 -12.93 28.24
C GLY A 84 -3.62 -11.66 27.66
N TRP A 85 -2.84 -10.61 27.40
CA TRP A 85 -3.36 -9.39 26.79
C TRP A 85 -3.77 -9.65 25.34
N ASN A 86 -4.98 -9.22 24.98
CA ASN A 86 -5.50 -9.27 23.63
C ASN A 86 -6.02 -7.89 23.22
N ASN A 87 -5.97 -7.61 21.93
CA ASN A 87 -6.43 -6.35 21.37
C ASN A 87 -6.95 -6.62 19.95
N THR A 88 -8.17 -6.20 19.66
CA THR A 88 -8.74 -6.30 18.31
C THR A 88 -8.97 -4.90 17.78
N GLU A 89 -8.16 -4.52 16.79
CA GLU A 89 -8.25 -3.26 16.07
C GLU A 89 -8.91 -3.52 14.71
N ILE A 90 -9.69 -2.56 14.22
CA ILE A 90 -10.14 -2.56 12.83
C ILE A 90 -9.58 -1.34 12.15
N GLN A 91 -8.93 -1.56 11.02
CA GLN A 91 -8.50 -0.53 10.10
C GLN A 91 -9.41 -0.60 8.88
N SER A 92 -9.99 0.53 8.50
CA SER A 92 -10.71 0.60 7.22
C SER A 92 -9.67 0.64 6.11
N ALA A 93 -9.66 -0.35 5.22
CA ALA A 93 -8.84 -0.32 4.01
C ALA A 93 -9.57 0.38 2.86
N GLY A 94 -10.88 0.58 2.97
CA GLY A 94 -11.67 1.34 2.02
C GLY A 94 -11.25 2.81 1.95
N ARG A 95 -11.38 3.38 0.75
CA ARG A 95 -11.31 4.83 0.54
C ARG A 95 -12.26 5.56 1.50
N ILE A 96 -11.87 6.75 1.96
CA ILE A 96 -12.77 7.67 2.68
C ILE A 96 -14.07 7.80 1.88
N GLN A 97 -15.21 7.75 2.55
CA GLN A 97 -16.51 7.83 1.88
C GLN A 97 -16.73 9.23 1.29
N ASP A 98 -17.62 9.32 0.30
CA ASP A 98 -17.98 10.57 -0.36
C ASP A 98 -18.54 11.60 0.63
N GLN A 99 -19.18 11.15 1.71
CA GLN A 99 -19.78 11.98 2.75
C GLN A 99 -19.36 11.51 4.14
N GLY A 100 -19.22 12.48 5.05
CA GLY A 100 -19.13 12.18 6.48
C GLY A 100 -20.47 11.67 7.01
N VAL A 101 -20.44 10.90 8.08
CA VAL A 101 -21.62 10.31 8.71
C VAL A 101 -21.71 10.73 10.17
N ARG A 102 -22.92 11.03 10.61
CA ARG A 102 -23.22 11.30 12.02
C ARG A 102 -24.38 10.43 12.48
N TYR A 103 -24.09 9.59 13.46
CA TYR A 103 -25.04 8.77 14.17
C TYR A 103 -25.49 9.48 15.45
N THR A 104 -26.80 9.66 15.60
CA THR A 104 -27.41 10.21 16.81
C THR A 104 -28.33 9.15 17.38
N LEU A 105 -27.86 8.44 18.41
CA LEU A 105 -28.59 7.38 19.09
C LEU A 105 -29.20 7.90 20.39
N THR A 106 -30.52 7.82 20.53
CA THR A 106 -31.19 8.03 21.82
C THR A 106 -31.26 6.70 22.57
N VAL A 107 -30.44 6.55 23.61
CA VAL A 107 -30.41 5.36 24.46
C VAL A 107 -31.60 5.40 25.41
N ARG A 108 -32.52 4.45 25.29
CA ARG A 108 -33.74 4.36 26.12
C ARG A 108 -33.82 3.07 26.92
N ALA A 109 -33.18 2.01 26.44
CA ALA A 109 -33.18 0.70 27.07
C ALA A 109 -31.79 0.10 27.14
N GLN A 110 -31.64 -0.97 27.94
CA GLN A 110 -30.39 -1.71 28.04
C GLN A 110 -29.97 -2.35 26.70
N GLU A 111 -30.93 -2.66 25.84
CA GLU A 111 -30.70 -3.17 24.48
C GLU A 111 -29.90 -2.15 23.64
N ASP A 112 -30.16 -0.86 23.79
CA ASP A 112 -29.40 0.18 23.10
C ASP A 112 -27.94 0.23 23.55
N MET A 113 -27.66 -0.15 24.80
CA MET A 113 -26.30 -0.26 25.35
C MET A 113 -25.56 -1.51 24.87
N ASP A 114 -26.27 -2.46 24.26
CA ASP A 114 -25.72 -3.70 23.70
C ASP A 114 -25.46 -3.65 22.20
N ARG A 115 -25.92 -2.61 21.50
CA ARG A 115 -25.66 -2.40 20.08
C ARG A 115 -24.17 -2.35 19.78
N GLU A 116 -23.78 -3.03 18.71
CA GLU A 116 -22.43 -3.00 18.17
C GLU A 116 -22.14 -1.67 17.49
N VAL A 117 -20.95 -1.15 17.74
CA VAL A 117 -20.47 0.11 17.19
C VAL A 117 -19.09 -0.11 16.62
N VAL A 118 -18.93 0.25 15.36
CA VAL A 118 -17.64 0.42 14.71
C VAL A 118 -17.29 1.90 14.82
N LYS A 119 -16.23 2.24 15.55
CA LYS A 119 -15.74 3.61 15.66
C LYS A 119 -14.38 3.68 14.98
N THR A 120 -14.20 4.64 14.07
CA THR A 120 -12.88 4.97 13.50
C THR A 120 -12.10 5.91 14.41
N ASP A 121 -10.80 6.05 14.14
CA ASP A 121 -9.94 7.02 14.83
C ASP A 121 -10.36 8.46 14.58
N SER A 122 -10.79 8.81 13.36
CA SER A 122 -11.27 10.15 12.99
C SER A 122 -12.64 10.51 13.56
N ALA A 123 -13.37 9.57 14.18
CA ALA A 123 -14.68 9.81 14.74
C ALA A 123 -14.64 10.49 16.11
N THR A 124 -15.49 11.51 16.29
CA THR A 124 -15.75 12.16 17.57
C THR A 124 -16.96 11.55 18.25
N THR A 125 -16.89 11.31 19.56
CA THR A 125 -18.03 10.76 20.34
C THR A 125 -18.48 11.77 21.39
N ARG A 126 -19.78 12.07 21.46
CA ARG A 126 -20.34 13.03 22.41
C ARG A 126 -21.54 12.47 23.17
N ILE A 127 -21.64 12.87 24.44
CA ILE A 127 -22.86 12.73 25.26
C ILE A 127 -23.28 14.13 25.71
N PRO A 128 -24.15 14.81 24.94
CA PRO A 128 -24.52 16.20 25.17
C PRO A 128 -25.10 16.47 26.56
N GLU A 129 -25.85 15.52 27.12
CA GLU A 129 -26.48 15.69 28.44
C GLU A 129 -25.48 15.80 29.59
N LEU A 130 -24.23 15.35 29.37
CA LEU A 130 -23.13 15.45 30.33
C LEU A 130 -22.04 16.43 29.89
N ASP A 131 -22.21 17.16 28.78
CA ASP A 131 -21.12 17.93 28.15
C ASP A 131 -19.83 17.10 27.97
N PHE A 132 -20.00 15.82 27.64
CA PHE A 132 -18.89 14.88 27.49
C PHE A 132 -18.50 14.73 26.02
N GLU A 133 -17.21 14.83 25.73
CA GLU A 133 -16.66 14.66 24.39
C GLU A 133 -15.37 13.84 24.42
N ILE A 134 -15.29 12.87 23.50
CA ILE A 134 -14.07 12.14 23.14
C ILE A 134 -13.69 12.64 21.74
N PRO A 135 -12.65 13.49 21.61
CA PRO A 135 -12.27 14.07 20.34
C PRO A 135 -11.71 13.01 19.38
N ALA A 136 -11.70 13.36 18.08
CA ALA A 136 -11.04 12.55 17.05
C ALA A 136 -9.55 12.29 17.41
N PHE A 137 -9.04 11.14 16.97
CA PHE A 137 -7.68 10.62 17.16
C PHE A 137 -7.22 10.42 18.62
N SER A 138 -8.09 10.67 19.61
CA SER A 138 -7.76 10.38 21.01
C SER A 138 -7.77 8.89 21.32
N GLN A 139 -8.47 8.09 20.52
CA GLN A 139 -8.62 6.66 20.67
C GLN A 139 -8.49 5.99 19.30
N LYS A 140 -7.82 4.85 19.26
CA LYS A 140 -7.78 4.01 18.06
C LYS A 140 -9.16 3.45 17.72
N GLY A 141 -9.37 3.20 16.43
CA GLY A 141 -10.59 2.57 15.94
C GLY A 141 -10.75 1.11 16.39
N GLY A 142 -12.00 0.64 16.40
CA GLY A 142 -12.34 -0.76 16.69
C GLY A 142 -13.84 -1.00 16.85
N ILE A 143 -14.21 -2.26 17.12
CA ILE A 143 -15.59 -2.67 17.37
C ILE A 143 -15.83 -2.84 18.85
N PHE A 144 -16.83 -2.13 19.35
CA PHE A 144 -17.23 -2.21 20.74
C PHE A 144 -18.75 -2.10 20.86
N LYS A 145 -19.30 -2.48 22.01
CA LYS A 145 -20.69 -2.16 22.34
C LYS A 145 -20.81 -0.75 22.87
N ASN A 146 -21.97 -0.11 22.75
CA ASN A 146 -22.22 1.22 23.31
C ASN A 146 -21.81 1.37 24.79
N ARG A 147 -22.06 0.34 25.62
CA ARG A 147 -21.61 0.32 27.03
C ARG A 147 -20.10 0.49 27.23
N VAL A 148 -19.30 0.08 26.24
CA VAL A 148 -17.83 0.12 26.32
C VAL A 148 -17.34 1.56 26.29
N PHE A 149 -18.01 2.48 25.60
CA PHE A 149 -17.66 3.91 25.64
C PHE A 149 -17.73 4.47 27.05
N VAL A 150 -18.86 4.24 27.74
CA VAL A 150 -19.07 4.69 29.11
C VAL A 150 -18.07 4.03 30.06
N LEU A 151 -17.81 2.72 29.90
CA LEU A 151 -16.83 1.99 30.71
C LEU A 151 -15.41 2.51 30.54
N ARG A 152 -14.96 2.72 29.31
CA ARG A 152 -13.62 3.24 29.00
C ARG A 152 -13.44 4.67 29.49
N ALA A 153 -14.47 5.52 29.34
CA ALA A 153 -14.46 6.88 29.86
C ALA A 153 -14.30 6.90 31.39
N ILE A 154 -15.07 6.05 32.11
CA ILE A 154 -14.94 5.92 33.57
C ILE A 154 -13.55 5.43 33.95
N SER A 155 -13.05 4.36 33.31
CA SER A 155 -11.74 3.79 33.63
C SER A 155 -10.60 4.78 33.39
N GLY A 156 -10.66 5.54 32.29
CA GLY A 156 -9.64 6.53 31.96
C GLY A 156 -9.63 7.72 32.94
N LEU A 157 -10.80 8.12 33.44
CA LEU A 157 -10.89 9.16 34.46
C LEU A 157 -10.47 8.64 35.86
N GLU A 158 -10.84 7.40 36.22
CA GLU A 158 -10.56 6.81 37.53
C GLU A 158 -9.08 6.44 37.74
N GLN A 159 -8.37 6.00 36.71
CA GLN A 159 -7.01 5.45 36.83
C GLN A 159 -6.04 6.41 37.55
N ASP A 160 -6.11 7.70 37.24
CA ASP A 160 -5.20 8.71 37.80
C ASP A 160 -5.76 9.45 39.01
N GLN A 161 -6.99 9.12 39.48
CA GLN A 161 -7.58 9.75 40.66
C GLN A 161 -6.73 9.64 41.93
N PRO A 162 -6.02 8.53 42.24
CA PRO A 162 -5.14 8.46 43.41
C PRO A 162 -4.05 9.54 43.40
N THR A 163 -3.45 9.78 42.23
CA THR A 163 -2.43 10.81 42.04
C THR A 163 -3.04 12.22 42.09
N ARG A 164 -4.20 12.43 41.47
CA ARG A 164 -4.90 13.73 41.51
C ARG A 164 -5.33 14.11 42.91
N ARG A 165 -5.81 13.18 43.74
CA ARG A 165 -6.14 13.46 45.15
C ARG A 165 -4.94 13.89 45.99
N ALA A 166 -3.74 13.39 45.66
CA ALA A 166 -2.52 13.76 46.36
C ALA A 166 -1.99 15.16 46.00
N ASN A 167 -2.21 15.59 44.75
CA ASN A 167 -1.64 16.84 44.22
C ASN A 167 -2.67 17.98 44.09
N GLU A 168 -3.91 17.68 43.74
CA GLU A 168 -4.98 18.63 43.37
C GLU A 168 -6.36 18.13 43.80
N GLU A 169 -6.64 18.19 45.11
CA GLU A 169 -7.87 17.67 45.72
C GLU A 169 -9.16 18.24 45.10
N ALA A 170 -9.21 19.55 44.88
CA ALA A 170 -10.40 20.22 44.31
C ALA A 170 -10.72 19.77 42.87
N VAL A 171 -9.72 19.38 42.08
CA VAL A 171 -9.92 18.85 40.72
C VAL A 171 -10.38 17.40 40.80
N ALA A 172 -9.79 16.61 41.71
CA ALA A 172 -10.17 15.23 41.94
C ALA A 172 -11.64 15.10 42.37
N GLU A 173 -12.14 15.98 43.24
CA GLU A 173 -13.56 15.99 43.66
C GLU A 173 -14.51 16.21 42.48
N ARG A 174 -14.22 17.18 41.60
CA ARG A 174 -15.04 17.45 40.41
C ARG A 174 -15.05 16.27 39.44
N ILE A 175 -13.91 15.59 39.29
CA ILE A 175 -13.80 14.39 38.46
C ILE A 175 -14.59 13.23 39.08
N ASP A 176 -14.55 13.06 40.40
CA ASP A 176 -15.34 12.02 41.10
C ASP A 176 -16.85 12.26 40.93
N GLU A 177 -17.32 13.51 41.03
CA GLU A 177 -18.71 13.88 40.73
C GLU A 177 -19.09 13.54 39.27
N PHE A 178 -18.19 13.81 38.32
CA PHE A 178 -18.42 13.50 36.91
C PHE A 178 -18.45 11.98 36.63
N ILE A 179 -17.54 11.22 37.26
CA ILE A 179 -17.52 9.76 37.19
C ILE A 179 -18.83 9.18 37.73
N ALA A 180 -19.40 9.76 38.80
CA ALA A 180 -20.69 9.33 39.32
C ALA A 180 -21.82 9.50 38.28
N LYS A 181 -21.88 10.65 37.59
CA LYS A 181 -22.83 10.88 36.49
C LYS A 181 -22.65 9.87 35.35
N LEU A 182 -21.42 9.56 34.95
CA LEU A 182 -21.15 8.53 33.93
C LEU A 182 -21.60 7.12 34.39
N LYS A 183 -21.44 6.79 35.67
CA LYS A 183 -21.91 5.51 36.23
C LYS A 183 -23.42 5.41 36.24
N GLU A 184 -24.14 6.51 36.45
CA GLU A 184 -25.61 6.55 36.39
C GLU A 184 -26.14 6.23 34.98
N LEU A 185 -25.44 6.64 33.92
CA LEU A 185 -25.82 6.32 32.54
C LEU A 185 -25.90 4.81 32.27
N LYS A 186 -25.11 4.00 32.98
CA LYS A 186 -25.15 2.53 32.84
C LYS A 186 -26.48 1.92 33.26
N GLN A 187 -27.21 2.58 34.17
CA GLN A 187 -28.51 2.10 34.65
C GLN A 187 -29.64 2.48 33.70
N VAL A 188 -29.39 3.38 32.73
CA VAL A 188 -30.37 3.88 31.75
C VAL A 188 -31.66 4.34 32.45
N ALA A 189 -31.55 4.96 33.63
CA ALA A 189 -32.70 5.42 34.41
C ALA A 189 -33.45 6.58 33.71
N SER A 190 -32.73 7.35 32.90
CA SER A 190 -33.25 8.42 32.06
C SER A 190 -32.62 8.33 30.67
N PRO A 191 -33.37 8.60 29.59
CA PRO A 191 -32.82 8.58 28.24
C PRO A 191 -31.70 9.62 28.07
N PHE A 192 -30.67 9.25 27.31
CA PHE A 192 -29.56 10.14 26.95
C PHE A 192 -29.13 9.88 25.50
N THR A 193 -28.31 10.76 24.95
CA THR A 193 -27.93 10.72 23.55
C THR A 193 -26.45 10.38 23.40
N ILE A 194 -26.15 9.41 22.54
CA ILE A 194 -24.78 9.15 22.08
C ILE A 194 -24.69 9.65 20.63
N ILE A 195 -23.78 10.57 20.39
CA ILE A 195 -23.48 11.08 19.06
C ILE A 195 -22.12 10.55 18.63
N ILE A 196 -22.05 9.91 17.48
CA ILE A 196 -20.80 9.52 16.82
C ILE A 196 -20.74 10.25 15.50
N ASP A 197 -19.79 11.17 15.38
CA ASP A 197 -19.61 12.03 14.22
C ASP A 197 -18.28 11.68 13.57
N ASP A 198 -18.34 11.07 12.38
CA ASP A 198 -17.19 10.56 11.66
C ASP A 198 -17.08 11.19 10.27
N PRO A 199 -16.14 12.12 10.08
CA PRO A 199 -15.90 12.75 8.78
C PRO A 199 -15.46 11.77 7.69
N SER A 200 -14.86 10.62 8.04
CA SER A 200 -14.43 9.61 7.06
C SER A 200 -15.59 8.78 6.49
N GLY A 201 -16.76 8.81 7.15
CA GLY A 201 -17.93 8.03 6.76
C GLY A 201 -17.85 6.53 7.10
N ASN A 202 -16.82 6.08 7.81
CA ASN A 202 -16.51 4.66 8.03
C ASN A 202 -16.95 4.13 9.41
N SER A 203 -17.46 4.96 10.31
CA SER A 203 -18.05 4.50 11.57
C SER A 203 -19.46 3.94 11.34
N PHE A 204 -19.95 3.14 12.26
CA PHE A 204 -21.26 2.50 12.17
C PHE A 204 -21.84 2.22 13.55
N VAL A 205 -23.16 2.29 13.63
CA VAL A 205 -23.94 1.87 14.80
C VAL A 205 -24.98 0.86 14.34
N GLU A 206 -25.02 -0.30 15.00
CA GLU A 206 -25.95 -1.37 14.71
C GLU A 206 -27.41 -0.93 14.86
N ASN A 207 -28.22 -1.34 13.88
CA ASN A 207 -29.68 -1.33 13.95
C ASN A 207 -30.17 -2.74 14.35
N PRO A 208 -30.56 -2.98 15.61
CA PRO A 208 -31.01 -4.29 16.08
C PRO A 208 -32.36 -4.72 15.47
N HIS A 209 -33.08 -3.78 14.84
CA HIS A 209 -34.37 -4.02 14.20
C HIS A 209 -34.26 -4.23 12.69
N ALA A 210 -33.05 -4.23 12.11
CA ALA A 210 -32.85 -4.41 10.68
C ALA A 210 -33.56 -5.67 10.16
N PRO A 211 -34.23 -5.62 8.99
CA PRO A 211 -34.29 -4.51 8.02
C PRO A 211 -35.37 -3.46 8.33
N ARG A 212 -36.06 -3.54 9.49
CA ARG A 212 -37.03 -2.51 9.89
C ARG A 212 -36.30 -1.23 10.29
N LYS A 213 -37.01 -0.11 10.17
CA LYS A 213 -36.49 1.19 10.58
C LYS A 213 -36.26 1.22 12.08
N ASP A 214 -35.14 1.79 12.48
CA ASP A 214 -34.83 2.14 13.86
C ASP A 214 -35.25 3.58 14.13
N ASP A 215 -36.19 3.78 15.06
CA ASP A 215 -36.65 5.13 15.42
C ASP A 215 -35.77 5.79 16.50
N ALA A 216 -34.90 5.01 17.17
CA ALA A 216 -33.98 5.53 18.18
C ALA A 216 -32.64 6.00 17.59
N LEU A 217 -32.30 5.54 16.38
CA LEU A 217 -31.07 5.87 15.67
C LEU A 217 -31.35 6.79 14.47
N VAL A 218 -30.84 8.02 14.53
CA VAL A 218 -30.88 8.96 13.41
C VAL A 218 -29.50 8.99 12.74
N ILE A 219 -29.46 8.74 11.44
CA ILE A 219 -28.24 8.76 10.63
C ILE A 219 -28.33 9.97 9.70
N THR A 220 -27.37 10.87 9.79
CA THR A 220 -27.25 12.04 8.90
C THR A 220 -25.93 12.01 8.16
N HIS A 221 -25.98 12.16 6.84
CA HIS A 221 -24.79 12.33 6.02
C HIS A 221 -24.55 13.81 5.73
N TYR A 222 -23.29 14.23 5.65
CA TYR A 222 -22.91 15.61 5.40
C TYR A 222 -21.69 15.71 4.47
N ASN A 223 -21.61 16.81 3.74
CA ASN A 223 -20.41 17.14 2.97
C ASN A 223 -19.34 17.66 3.93
N ARG A 224 -18.13 17.13 3.81
CA ARG A 224 -16.99 17.50 4.65
C ARG A 224 -16.67 18.98 4.50
N THR A 225 -16.26 19.59 5.60
CA THR A 225 -15.64 20.92 5.59
C THR A 225 -14.18 20.82 5.21
N LEU A 226 -13.57 21.90 4.71
CA LEU A 226 -12.13 21.93 4.37
C LEU A 226 -11.24 21.45 5.53
N GLN A 227 -11.56 21.85 6.76
CA GLN A 227 -10.82 21.41 7.96
C GLN A 227 -10.93 19.90 8.18
N GLN A 228 -12.09 19.30 7.89
CA GLN A 228 -12.28 17.85 7.99
C GLN A 228 -11.57 17.10 6.86
N GLU A 229 -11.47 17.69 5.67
CA GLU A 229 -10.73 17.12 4.55
C GLU A 229 -9.23 17.09 4.82
N GLU A 230 -8.67 18.23 5.27
CA GLU A 230 -7.28 18.33 5.71
C GLU A 230 -6.98 17.34 6.85
N MET A 231 -7.88 17.24 7.85
CA MET A 231 -7.74 16.32 8.96
C MET A 231 -7.68 14.84 8.53
N LEU A 232 -8.35 14.50 7.43
CA LEU A 232 -8.34 13.16 6.84
C LEU A 232 -7.21 12.98 5.82
N GLY A 233 -6.38 14.00 5.59
CA GLY A 233 -5.33 13.98 4.58
C GLY A 233 -5.85 13.99 3.14
N LEU A 234 -7.11 14.40 2.93
CA LEU A 234 -7.66 14.61 1.59
C LEU A 234 -7.11 15.92 1.05
N GLN A 235 -6.31 15.86 0.00
CA GLN A 235 -5.99 17.06 -0.78
C GLN A 235 -7.24 17.48 -1.55
N ALA A 236 -7.46 18.78 -1.70
CA ALA A 236 -8.47 19.30 -2.60
C ALA A 236 -8.11 18.84 -4.02
N GLU A 237 -8.73 17.75 -4.48
CA GLU A 237 -8.64 17.36 -5.87
C GLU A 237 -9.15 18.54 -6.70
N ALA A 238 -8.32 19.01 -7.63
CA ALA A 238 -8.75 19.94 -8.66
C ALA A 238 -10.02 19.36 -9.30
N PRO A 239 -11.04 20.19 -9.62
CA PRO A 239 -12.35 19.68 -10.02
C PRO A 239 -12.20 18.70 -11.17
N GLU A 240 -12.59 17.44 -10.94
CA GLU A 240 -12.58 16.38 -11.92
C GLU A 240 -13.33 16.83 -13.19
N GLU A 241 -12.60 16.98 -14.29
CA GLU A 241 -13.23 17.06 -15.60
C GLU A 241 -13.79 15.68 -15.96
N LYS A 242 -15.13 15.58 -15.91
CA LYS A 242 -16.06 14.64 -16.55
C LYS A 242 -15.59 13.19 -16.82
N PRO A 243 -16.35 12.17 -16.35
CA PRO A 243 -16.10 10.79 -16.73
C PRO A 243 -16.62 10.55 -18.16
N GLU A 244 -15.79 9.90 -19.00
CA GLU A 244 -16.16 8.90 -20.03
C GLU A 244 -15.02 8.76 -21.06
N GLU A 245 -14.05 7.90 -20.75
CA GLU A 245 -13.34 7.04 -21.71
C GLU A 245 -12.80 5.87 -20.88
N GLU A 246 -13.10 4.63 -21.30
CA GLU A 246 -12.75 3.40 -20.56
C GLU A 246 -11.28 3.41 -20.13
N ASP A 247 -11.06 3.32 -18.82
CA ASP A 247 -9.74 3.48 -18.22
C ASP A 247 -8.92 2.19 -18.36
N ILE A 248 -8.43 1.93 -19.57
CA ILE A 248 -7.41 0.88 -19.85
C ILE A 248 -6.14 1.13 -19.01
N ARG A 249 -5.97 2.33 -18.43
CA ARG A 249 -4.77 2.78 -17.73
C ARG A 249 -4.60 2.10 -16.36
N ASN A 250 -5.68 1.56 -15.78
CA ASN A 250 -5.64 0.84 -14.52
C ASN A 250 -5.69 -0.69 -14.65
N GLU A 251 -5.89 -1.21 -15.87
CA GLU A 251 -5.91 -2.66 -16.12
C GLU A 251 -4.50 -3.19 -16.41
N VAL A 252 -4.19 -4.37 -15.87
CA VAL A 252 -2.97 -5.11 -16.21
C VAL A 252 -3.24 -5.84 -17.52
N LEU A 253 -2.62 -5.38 -18.60
CA LEU A 253 -2.69 -6.03 -19.90
C LEU A 253 -1.76 -7.23 -19.92
N GLN A 254 -2.30 -8.42 -20.19
CA GLN A 254 -1.52 -9.64 -20.24
C GLN A 254 -1.44 -10.17 -21.68
N PHE A 255 -0.23 -10.45 -22.16
CA PHE A 255 -0.03 -11.08 -23.46
C PHE A 255 1.05 -12.16 -23.39
N ASN A 256 0.98 -13.10 -24.35
CA ASN A 256 1.94 -14.18 -24.45
C ASN A 256 3.16 -13.71 -25.27
N THR A 257 4.35 -13.95 -24.75
CA THR A 257 5.63 -13.74 -25.44
C THR A 257 6.53 -14.97 -25.25
N ASN A 258 7.74 -14.95 -25.81
CA ASN A 258 8.75 -15.96 -25.52
C ASN A 258 9.69 -15.49 -24.40
N CYS A 259 10.07 -16.40 -23.52
CA CYS A 259 11.06 -16.14 -22.47
C CYS A 259 12.41 -15.77 -23.10
N PRO A 260 13.06 -14.66 -22.70
CA PRO A 260 14.34 -14.24 -23.28
C PRO A 260 15.48 -15.21 -22.98
N GLU A 261 15.36 -16.04 -21.94
CA GLU A 261 16.41 -16.97 -21.52
C GLU A 261 16.28 -18.37 -22.13
N CYS A 262 15.08 -18.96 -22.13
CA CYS A 262 14.86 -20.33 -22.58
C CYS A 262 14.00 -20.45 -23.85
N ASN A 263 13.50 -19.32 -24.36
CA ASN A 263 12.64 -19.22 -25.54
C ASN A 263 11.32 -20.02 -25.43
N ALA A 264 10.96 -20.50 -24.24
CA ALA A 264 9.66 -21.12 -23.98
C ALA A 264 8.55 -20.06 -23.97
N PRO A 265 7.30 -20.41 -24.31
CA PRO A 265 6.17 -19.50 -24.19
C PRO A 265 6.01 -19.06 -22.73
N ALA A 266 5.96 -17.75 -22.49
CA ALA A 266 5.81 -17.11 -21.18
C ALA A 266 4.75 -16.01 -21.24
N GLN A 267 4.17 -15.68 -20.09
CA GLN A 267 3.22 -14.58 -19.98
C GLN A 267 3.96 -13.32 -19.52
N THR A 268 3.69 -12.21 -20.21
CA THR A 268 4.15 -10.88 -19.81
C THR A 268 2.96 -10.05 -19.38
N ASN A 269 3.03 -9.54 -18.16
CA ASN A 269 2.09 -8.59 -17.62
C ASN A 269 2.61 -7.18 -17.89
N MET A 270 1.78 -6.36 -18.51
CA MET A 270 2.06 -4.97 -18.84
C MET A 270 1.13 -4.08 -18.02
N LYS A 271 1.70 -3.08 -17.36
CA LYS A 271 0.94 -2.05 -16.67
C LYS A 271 1.46 -0.67 -17.05
N LEU A 272 0.57 0.21 -17.52
CA LEU A 272 0.86 1.63 -17.60
C LEU A 272 0.83 2.21 -16.18
N VAL A 273 1.90 2.92 -15.81
CA VAL A 273 2.02 3.58 -14.51
C VAL A 273 2.40 5.03 -14.76
N GLN A 274 1.59 5.95 -14.25
CA GLN A 274 1.94 7.36 -14.14
C GLN A 274 2.69 7.55 -12.82
N ILE A 275 3.98 7.90 -12.92
CA ILE A 275 4.75 8.27 -11.74
C ILE A 275 4.43 9.75 -11.44
N PRO A 276 3.98 10.13 -10.23
CA PRO A 276 3.71 11.52 -9.88
C PRO A 276 4.92 12.41 -10.19
N HIS A 277 4.69 13.56 -10.83
CA HIS A 277 5.74 14.49 -11.28
C HIS A 277 6.73 13.91 -12.31
N PHE A 278 6.40 12.76 -12.92
CA PHE A 278 7.11 12.18 -14.05
C PHE A 278 6.11 11.67 -15.09
N LYS A 279 6.61 11.24 -16.25
CA LYS A 279 5.77 10.79 -17.36
C LYS A 279 5.29 9.35 -17.20
N GLU A 280 4.47 8.94 -18.16
CA GLU A 280 3.97 7.57 -18.27
C GLU A 280 5.10 6.57 -18.55
N VAL A 281 5.17 5.54 -17.71
CA VAL A 281 6.05 4.39 -17.88
C VAL A 281 5.23 3.12 -18.03
N ILE A 282 5.77 2.17 -18.77
CA ILE A 282 5.20 0.86 -19.02
C ILE A 282 6.06 -0.15 -18.27
N ILE A 283 5.48 -0.79 -17.26
CA ILE A 283 6.13 -1.87 -16.52
C ILE A 283 5.73 -3.19 -17.18
N MET A 284 6.72 -3.95 -17.65
CA MET A 284 6.59 -5.25 -18.27
C MET A 284 7.24 -6.31 -17.38
N ALA A 285 6.42 -7.13 -16.73
CA ALA A 285 6.87 -8.22 -15.88
C ALA A 285 6.67 -9.56 -16.59
N THR A 286 7.76 -10.24 -16.93
CA THR A 286 7.71 -11.59 -17.53
C THR A 286 8.10 -12.62 -16.48
N ASN A 287 7.24 -13.63 -16.29
CA ASN A 287 7.49 -14.74 -15.36
C ASN A 287 7.40 -16.05 -16.14
N CYS A 288 8.53 -16.73 -16.31
CA CYS A 288 8.60 -17.98 -17.05
C CYS A 288 8.46 -19.17 -16.10
N GLU A 289 7.36 -19.92 -16.23
CA GLU A 289 7.11 -21.13 -15.44
C GLU A 289 8.08 -22.28 -15.77
N ASN A 290 8.68 -22.26 -16.97
CA ASN A 290 9.49 -23.37 -17.46
C ASN A 290 10.95 -23.33 -16.99
N CYS A 291 11.53 -22.15 -16.82
CA CYS A 291 12.91 -21.99 -16.31
C CYS A 291 13.00 -21.16 -15.02
N GLY A 292 11.90 -20.57 -14.55
CA GLY A 292 11.87 -19.71 -13.36
C GLY A 292 12.39 -18.29 -13.60
N HIS A 293 12.71 -17.92 -14.85
CA HIS A 293 13.18 -16.58 -15.18
C HIS A 293 12.12 -15.52 -14.85
N ARG A 294 12.53 -14.50 -14.11
CA ARG A 294 11.70 -13.35 -13.75
C ARG A 294 12.41 -12.08 -14.17
N THR A 295 11.75 -11.26 -14.98
CA THR A 295 12.24 -9.95 -15.37
C THR A 295 11.15 -8.91 -15.16
N ASN A 296 11.56 -7.73 -14.69
CA ASN A 296 10.74 -6.53 -14.61
C ASN A 296 11.44 -5.46 -15.44
N GLU A 297 11.01 -5.31 -16.68
CA GLU A 297 11.48 -4.26 -17.58
C GLU A 297 10.56 -3.05 -17.43
N VAL A 298 11.15 -1.87 -17.28
CA VAL A 298 10.40 -0.61 -17.30
C VAL A 298 10.81 0.16 -18.53
N LYS A 299 9.84 0.38 -19.42
CA LYS A 299 10.02 1.14 -20.65
C LYS A 299 9.31 2.48 -20.49
N SER A 300 9.91 3.54 -20.99
CA SER A 300 9.18 4.81 -21.10
C SER A 300 8.10 4.62 -22.15
N GLY A 301 6.83 4.83 -21.76
CA GLY A 301 5.69 4.68 -22.68
C GLY A 301 5.53 5.85 -23.64
N GLY A 302 6.27 6.95 -23.41
CA GLY A 302 6.25 8.16 -24.21
C GLY A 302 7.26 8.18 -25.36
N ALA A 303 7.07 9.13 -26.26
CA ALA A 303 8.06 9.48 -27.28
C ALA A 303 9.36 9.97 -26.63
N VAL A 304 10.45 9.94 -27.41
CA VAL A 304 11.71 10.56 -26.99
C VAL A 304 11.47 12.06 -26.73
N GLU A 305 11.91 12.56 -25.56
CA GLU A 305 11.70 13.96 -25.20
C GLU A 305 12.36 14.91 -26.21
N PRO A 306 11.89 16.17 -26.32
CA PRO A 306 12.53 17.16 -27.17
C PRO A 306 13.96 17.51 -26.70
N LEU A 307 14.24 17.38 -25.40
CA LEU A 307 15.52 17.70 -24.76
C LEU A 307 16.08 16.50 -24.00
N GLY A 308 17.41 16.44 -23.92
CA GLY A 308 18.09 15.55 -22.97
C GLY A 308 18.00 16.13 -21.56
N THR A 309 18.13 15.25 -20.56
CA THR A 309 18.03 15.64 -19.15
C THR A 309 19.24 15.12 -18.39
N ARG A 310 19.93 16.02 -17.69
CA ARG A 310 21.01 15.70 -16.76
C ARG A 310 20.56 16.03 -15.34
N ILE A 311 20.52 15.03 -14.48
CA ILE A 311 20.18 15.15 -13.06
C ILE A 311 21.46 14.99 -12.28
N THR A 312 21.81 15.99 -11.47
CA THR A 312 22.94 15.95 -10.54
C THR A 312 22.39 15.98 -9.13
N PHE A 313 22.63 14.93 -8.37
CA PHE A 313 22.14 14.79 -7.01
C PHE A 313 23.28 14.62 -6.03
N HIS A 314 23.35 15.45 -5.00
CA HIS A 314 24.35 15.35 -3.94
C HIS A 314 23.78 14.53 -2.78
N ILE A 315 24.32 13.33 -2.60
CA ILE A 315 23.90 12.41 -1.54
C ILE A 315 24.43 12.95 -0.21
N THR A 316 23.53 13.32 0.69
CA THR A 316 23.90 13.94 1.96
C THR A 316 23.39 13.21 3.20
N ASP A 317 22.29 12.48 3.06
CA ASP A 317 21.59 11.82 4.17
C ASP A 317 21.32 10.34 3.86
N PRO A 318 21.35 9.42 4.86
CA PRO A 318 20.97 8.03 4.66
C PRO A 318 19.56 7.85 4.09
N SER A 319 18.63 8.77 4.36
CA SER A 319 17.28 8.74 3.79
C SER A 319 17.25 8.90 2.26
N ASP A 320 18.32 9.44 1.66
CA ASP A 320 18.43 9.56 0.21
C ASP A 320 18.47 8.19 -0.49
N MET A 321 18.88 7.15 0.22
CA MET A 321 18.93 5.77 -0.29
C MET A 321 17.56 5.23 -0.71
N THR A 322 16.47 5.74 -0.11
CA THR A 322 15.11 5.31 -0.42
C THR A 322 14.47 6.05 -1.59
N ARG A 323 15.17 7.01 -2.22
CA ARG A 323 14.64 7.74 -3.38
C ARG A 323 14.36 6.80 -4.54
N ASP A 324 13.17 6.90 -5.11
CA ASP A 324 12.79 6.17 -6.32
C ASP A 324 13.63 6.66 -7.52
N LEU A 325 14.07 5.72 -8.34
CA LEU A 325 14.98 5.93 -9.46
C LEU A 325 14.53 5.07 -10.65
N LEU A 326 14.31 5.72 -11.79
CA LEU A 326 14.15 5.06 -13.08
C LEU A 326 15.35 5.35 -13.96
N LYS A 327 16.13 4.31 -14.28
CA LYS A 327 17.22 4.41 -15.25
C LYS A 327 16.74 3.88 -16.60
N SER A 328 16.67 4.74 -17.60
CA SER A 328 16.38 4.32 -18.98
C SER A 328 17.58 3.57 -19.59
N GLU A 329 17.36 2.92 -20.72
CA GLU A 329 18.45 2.30 -21.49
C GLU A 329 19.41 3.33 -22.09
N THR A 330 18.97 4.58 -22.29
CA THR A 330 19.79 5.66 -22.85
C THR A 330 20.47 6.51 -21.77
N CYS A 331 20.27 6.20 -20.50
CA CYS A 331 20.87 6.93 -19.39
C CYS A 331 22.28 6.39 -19.06
N SER A 332 23.26 7.27 -18.97
CA SER A 332 24.51 7.01 -18.26
C SER A 332 24.39 7.42 -16.79
N VAL A 333 25.18 6.77 -15.94
CA VAL A 333 25.28 7.11 -14.51
C VAL A 333 26.75 7.38 -14.17
N GLU A 334 27.02 8.48 -13.48
CA GLU A 334 28.37 8.88 -13.08
C GLU A 334 28.42 9.17 -11.58
N ILE A 335 29.48 8.71 -10.91
CA ILE A 335 29.82 9.04 -9.53
C ILE A 335 31.25 9.61 -9.52
N PRO A 336 31.41 10.95 -9.64
CA PRO A 336 32.72 11.59 -9.82
C PRO A 336 33.73 11.29 -8.71
N GLU A 337 33.28 11.24 -7.45
CA GLU A 337 34.14 10.96 -6.28
C GLU A 337 34.72 9.54 -6.28
N LEU A 338 34.09 8.63 -7.03
CA LEU A 338 34.54 7.26 -7.21
C LEU A 338 35.30 7.06 -8.53
N GLU A 339 35.45 8.11 -9.35
CA GLU A 339 35.95 8.02 -10.74
C GLU A 339 35.21 6.92 -11.53
N PHE A 340 33.89 6.81 -11.31
CA PHE A 340 33.07 5.74 -11.85
C PHE A 340 32.04 6.27 -12.84
N GLU A 341 31.98 5.60 -13.99
CA GLU A 341 30.97 5.84 -15.02
C GLU A 341 30.38 4.52 -15.46
N LEU A 342 29.06 4.45 -15.46
CA LEU A 342 28.26 3.37 -15.99
C LEU A 342 27.67 3.81 -17.33
N GLY A 343 28.11 3.13 -18.39
CA GLY A 343 27.65 3.41 -19.74
C GLY A 343 26.14 3.20 -19.94
N MET A 344 25.64 3.74 -21.04
CA MET A 344 24.27 3.50 -21.52
C MET A 344 24.01 1.99 -21.69
N ALA A 345 22.75 1.59 -21.62
CA ALA A 345 22.21 0.22 -21.64
C ALA A 345 22.59 -0.68 -20.45
N VAL A 346 23.70 -0.41 -19.75
CA VAL A 346 24.10 -1.20 -18.58
C VAL A 346 23.19 -0.87 -17.40
N LEU A 347 22.56 -1.91 -16.81
CA LEU A 347 21.54 -1.77 -15.76
C LEU A 347 20.39 -0.81 -16.14
N GLY A 348 20.10 -0.65 -17.44
CA GLY A 348 19.02 0.19 -17.94
C GLY A 348 17.64 -0.49 -17.91
N GLY A 349 16.59 0.28 -18.13
CA GLY A 349 15.21 -0.21 -18.16
C GLY A 349 14.70 -0.70 -16.79
N LYS A 350 15.25 -0.15 -15.70
CA LYS A 350 14.96 -0.60 -14.33
C LYS A 350 14.39 0.53 -13.49
N PHE A 351 13.30 0.23 -12.80
CA PHE A 351 12.78 1.04 -11.71
C PHE A 351 13.23 0.43 -10.39
N THR A 352 13.92 1.22 -9.57
CA THR A 352 14.58 0.79 -8.33
C THR A 352 14.66 1.98 -7.37
N THR A 353 15.22 1.78 -6.18
CA THR A 353 15.70 2.89 -5.33
C THR A 353 17.16 3.22 -5.65
N LEU A 354 17.63 4.39 -5.19
CA LEU A 354 19.05 4.76 -5.24
C LEU A 354 19.93 3.68 -4.57
N GLU A 355 19.51 3.15 -3.43
CA GLU A 355 20.19 2.03 -2.77
C GLU A 355 20.31 0.80 -3.66
N GLY A 356 19.21 0.41 -4.32
CA GLY A 356 19.17 -0.75 -5.21
C GLY A 356 20.12 -0.57 -6.38
N MET A 357 20.16 0.63 -6.98
CA MET A 357 21.08 0.95 -8.08
C MET A 357 22.54 0.86 -7.64
N LEU A 358 22.90 1.43 -6.49
CA LEU A 358 24.27 1.37 -5.96
C LEU A 358 24.70 -0.07 -5.61
N LYS A 359 23.78 -0.89 -5.08
CA LYS A 359 24.04 -2.32 -4.85
C LYS A 359 24.24 -3.10 -6.14
N ASP A 360 23.45 -2.83 -7.18
CA ASP A 360 23.64 -3.46 -8.50
C ASP A 360 24.99 -3.06 -9.11
N ILE A 361 25.37 -1.78 -9.01
CA ILE A 361 26.68 -1.28 -9.44
C ILE A 361 27.80 -2.04 -8.71
N ARG A 362 27.68 -2.18 -7.38
CA ARG A 362 28.63 -2.97 -6.58
C ARG A 362 28.72 -4.41 -7.07
N GLU A 363 27.60 -5.06 -7.28
CA GLU A 363 27.54 -6.46 -7.72
C GLU A 363 28.18 -6.63 -9.10
N LEU A 364 27.83 -5.76 -10.06
CA LEU A 364 28.40 -5.75 -11.40
C LEU A 364 29.93 -5.63 -11.35
N VAL A 365 30.42 -4.64 -10.61
CA VAL A 365 31.85 -4.34 -10.53
C VAL A 365 32.63 -5.45 -9.81
N THR A 366 32.06 -6.05 -8.75
CA THR A 366 32.72 -7.09 -7.94
C THR A 366 32.66 -8.49 -8.56
N LYS A 367 31.60 -8.81 -9.32
CA LYS A 367 31.44 -10.12 -9.99
C LYS A 367 32.05 -10.17 -11.39
N ASN A 368 32.66 -9.08 -11.87
CA ASN A 368 33.28 -9.04 -13.19
C ASN A 368 34.42 -10.08 -13.31
N PRO A 369 34.33 -11.08 -14.20
CA PRO A 369 35.32 -12.17 -14.29
C PRO A 369 36.72 -11.69 -14.71
N PHE A 370 36.85 -10.47 -15.25
CA PHE A 370 38.13 -9.85 -15.59
C PHE A 370 38.93 -9.37 -14.37
N THR A 371 38.32 -9.32 -13.18
CA THR A 371 39.00 -8.99 -11.91
C THR A 371 39.38 -10.24 -11.09
N LEU A 372 38.96 -11.45 -11.53
CA LEU A 372 39.04 -12.72 -10.80
C LEU A 372 39.87 -13.80 -11.53
N GLY A 373 40.80 -13.41 -12.41
CA GLY A 373 41.70 -14.31 -13.15
C GLY A 373 43.18 -14.11 -12.78
N ASP A 374 44.01 -15.12 -13.07
CA ASP A 374 45.48 -15.10 -12.90
C ASP A 374 46.22 -14.02 -13.75
N SER A 375 45.49 -13.40 -14.68
CA SER A 375 45.96 -12.32 -15.56
C SER A 375 45.68 -10.91 -14.99
N SER A 376 45.10 -10.79 -13.79
CA SER A 376 44.84 -9.49 -13.16
C SER A 376 46.12 -8.82 -12.68
N SER A 377 46.39 -7.60 -13.13
CA SER A 377 47.51 -6.80 -12.59
C SER A 377 47.23 -6.41 -11.12
N PRO A 378 48.21 -6.52 -10.20
CA PRO A 378 47.98 -6.29 -8.76
C PRO A 378 47.44 -4.90 -8.41
N GLY A 379 47.74 -3.88 -9.23
CA GLY A 379 47.22 -2.52 -9.03
C GLY A 379 45.74 -2.31 -9.40
N GLN A 380 45.10 -3.24 -10.12
CA GLN A 380 43.66 -3.15 -10.43
C GLN A 380 42.78 -3.69 -9.30
N THR A 381 43.26 -4.69 -8.58
CA THR A 381 42.55 -5.25 -7.42
C THR A 381 42.49 -4.24 -6.26
N GLU A 382 43.55 -3.48 -6.03
CA GLU A 382 43.58 -2.42 -5.00
C GLU A 382 42.58 -1.30 -5.30
N LYS A 383 42.53 -0.82 -6.55
CA LYS A 383 41.55 0.19 -6.98
C LYS A 383 40.11 -0.31 -6.85
N LEU A 384 39.87 -1.58 -7.16
CA LEU A 384 38.55 -2.20 -7.03
C LEU A 384 38.11 -2.31 -5.56
N GLN A 385 39.04 -2.66 -4.67
CA GLN A 385 38.81 -2.70 -3.23
C GLN A 385 38.52 -1.29 -2.67
N GLU A 386 39.30 -0.29 -3.09
CA GLU A 386 39.07 1.11 -2.72
C GLU A 386 37.69 1.60 -3.20
N PHE A 387 37.33 1.29 -4.45
CA PHE A 387 36.00 1.57 -4.99
C PHE A 387 34.89 0.93 -4.16
N SER A 388 34.98 -0.39 -3.89
CA SER A 388 33.98 -1.09 -3.10
C SER A 388 33.86 -0.52 -1.69
N GLN A 389 34.98 -0.13 -1.07
CA GLN A 389 34.97 0.44 0.27
C GLN A 389 34.31 1.81 0.30
N LYS A 390 34.62 2.69 -0.67
CA LYS A 390 33.98 4.01 -0.76
C LYS A 390 32.51 3.91 -1.11
N LEU A 391 32.12 2.96 -1.97
CA LEU A 391 30.72 2.70 -2.30
C LEU A 391 29.93 2.22 -1.09
N ASP A 392 30.51 1.34 -0.26
CA ASP A 392 29.92 0.91 1.01
C ASP A 392 29.77 2.09 1.99
N GLN A 393 30.73 3.01 2.05
CA GLN A 393 30.61 4.23 2.87
C GLN A 393 29.50 5.18 2.38
N ILE A 394 29.22 5.23 1.07
CA ILE A 394 28.10 6.01 0.51
C ILE A 394 26.78 5.34 0.89
N LEU A 395 26.67 4.02 0.75
CA LEU A 395 25.48 3.25 1.15
C LEU A 395 25.17 3.37 2.64
N GLU A 396 26.19 3.45 3.50
CA GLU A 396 26.04 3.67 4.94
C GLU A 396 25.76 5.15 5.30
N GLY A 397 25.80 6.07 4.33
CA GLY A 397 25.60 7.50 4.53
C GLY A 397 26.75 8.22 5.26
N ILE A 398 27.95 7.62 5.28
CA ILE A 398 29.15 8.19 5.91
C ILE A 398 29.87 9.14 4.94
N LEU A 399 29.95 8.74 3.67
CA LEU A 399 30.62 9.50 2.62
C LEU A 399 29.57 10.18 1.73
N LYS A 400 29.69 11.51 1.60
CA LYS A 400 28.89 12.29 0.65
C LYS A 400 29.49 12.18 -0.75
N ALA A 401 28.63 12.04 -1.76
CA ALA A 401 29.03 11.91 -3.15
C ALA A 401 27.98 12.48 -4.10
N HIS A 402 28.39 12.85 -5.31
CA HIS A 402 27.46 13.24 -6.36
C HIS A 402 27.07 12.01 -7.18
N PHE A 403 25.77 11.86 -7.40
CA PHE A 403 25.18 10.87 -8.28
C PHE A 403 24.56 11.61 -9.48
N ILE A 404 25.10 11.34 -10.66
CA ILE A 404 24.72 12.03 -11.89
C ILE A 404 24.05 11.04 -12.82
N MET A 405 22.86 11.39 -13.30
CA MET A 405 22.15 10.67 -14.36
C MET A 405 22.12 11.57 -15.59
N ASP A 406 22.64 11.11 -16.71
CA ASP A 406 22.56 11.85 -17.98
C ASP A 406 21.83 11.00 -19.02
N ASP A 407 20.64 11.46 -19.40
CA ASP A 407 19.78 10.78 -20.36
C ASP A 407 19.44 11.68 -21.55
N PRO A 408 20.08 11.47 -22.71
CA PRO A 408 19.78 12.19 -23.94
C PRO A 408 18.32 12.04 -24.40
N ALA A 409 17.64 10.95 -24.03
CA ALA A 409 16.24 10.72 -24.38
C ALA A 409 15.24 11.35 -23.40
N GLY A 410 15.72 11.86 -22.26
CA GLY A 410 14.88 12.45 -21.21
C GLY A 410 13.90 11.45 -20.57
N ASN A 411 14.26 10.17 -20.56
CA ASN A 411 13.42 9.04 -20.17
C ASN A 411 13.74 8.50 -18.76
N SER A 412 14.59 9.19 -18.01
CA SER A 412 15.04 8.79 -16.68
C SER A 412 14.50 9.70 -15.59
N TYR A 413 14.42 9.15 -14.38
CA TYR A 413 13.81 9.81 -13.24
C TYR A 413 14.62 9.55 -11.97
N LEU A 414 14.72 10.58 -11.13
CA LEU A 414 15.15 10.47 -9.76
C LEU A 414 14.17 11.27 -8.88
N GLN A 415 13.71 10.66 -7.80
CA GLN A 415 12.70 11.24 -6.94
C GLN A 415 13.19 12.51 -6.23
N ASN A 416 12.44 13.58 -6.43
CA ASN A 416 12.48 14.76 -5.56
C ASN A 416 11.57 14.50 -4.34
N VAL A 417 12.18 14.31 -3.17
CA VAL A 417 11.43 14.09 -1.91
C VAL A 417 10.72 15.34 -1.39
N TYR A 418 11.10 16.53 -1.87
CA TYR A 418 10.51 17.81 -1.52
C TYR A 418 9.43 18.28 -2.50
N ALA A 419 9.15 17.51 -3.56
CA ALA A 419 8.17 17.89 -4.57
C ALA A 419 6.83 18.30 -3.94
N PRO A 420 6.20 19.41 -4.38
CA PRO A 420 6.53 20.21 -5.55
C PRO A 420 7.61 21.28 -5.33
N GLU A 421 8.18 21.39 -4.12
CA GLU A 421 9.29 22.32 -3.86
C GLU A 421 10.61 21.79 -4.46
N ASP A 422 11.52 22.71 -4.77
CA ASP A 422 12.83 22.35 -5.31
C ASP A 422 13.69 21.69 -4.25
N ASP A 423 14.33 20.57 -4.60
CA ASP A 423 15.32 19.93 -3.73
C ASP A 423 16.63 20.75 -3.76
N PRO A 424 17.14 21.22 -2.61
CA PRO A 424 18.36 22.02 -2.55
C PRO A 424 19.61 21.26 -3.00
N GLU A 425 19.61 19.92 -2.90
CA GLU A 425 20.74 19.04 -3.22
C GLU A 425 20.57 18.35 -4.59
N MET A 426 19.47 18.62 -5.30
CA MET A 426 19.23 18.09 -6.64
C MET A 426 19.14 19.21 -7.68
N LYS A 427 19.90 19.09 -8.75
CA LYS A 427 19.85 19.99 -9.90
C LYS A 427 19.49 19.24 -11.16
N VAL A 428 18.42 19.67 -11.83
CA VAL A 428 17.97 19.12 -13.11
C VAL A 428 18.26 20.11 -14.22
N GLU A 429 19.04 19.71 -15.20
CA GLU A 429 19.41 20.51 -16.37
C GLU A 429 18.85 19.86 -17.64
N HIS A 430 18.11 20.65 -18.43
CA HIS A 430 17.67 20.22 -19.76
C HIS A 430 18.60 20.80 -20.82
N TYR A 431 19.06 19.95 -21.74
CA TYR A 431 19.99 20.36 -22.79
C TYR A 431 19.51 19.92 -24.17
N LYS A 432 19.93 20.67 -25.19
CA LYS A 432 19.69 20.28 -26.58
C LYS A 432 20.70 19.22 -26.98
N ARG A 433 20.20 18.05 -27.38
CA ARG A 433 21.01 16.93 -27.87
C ARG A 433 21.97 17.36 -28.97
N THR A 434 23.15 16.77 -28.98
CA THR A 434 24.12 16.90 -30.06
C THR A 434 23.67 16.10 -31.28
N PHE A 435 24.33 16.34 -32.43
CA PHE A 435 24.05 15.59 -33.65
C PHE A 435 24.30 14.09 -33.47
N ASP A 436 25.39 13.72 -32.79
CA ASP A 436 25.75 12.32 -32.53
C ASP A 436 24.75 11.64 -31.59
N GLN A 437 24.27 12.33 -30.55
CA GLN A 437 23.22 11.82 -29.67
C GLN A 437 21.90 11.60 -30.43
N ASN A 438 21.56 12.47 -31.38
CA ASN A 438 20.40 12.26 -32.23
C ASN A 438 20.59 11.09 -33.21
N GLU A 439 21.81 10.84 -33.66
CA GLU A 439 22.13 9.70 -34.53
C GLU A 439 21.98 8.39 -33.77
N GLU A 440 22.52 8.31 -32.55
CA GLU A 440 22.38 7.14 -31.66
C GLU A 440 20.93 6.83 -31.31
N LEU A 441 20.09 7.87 -31.18
CA LEU A 441 18.65 7.73 -30.96
C LEU A 441 17.85 7.51 -32.27
N GLY A 442 18.51 7.50 -33.43
CA GLY A 442 17.86 7.33 -34.73
C GLY A 442 16.93 8.48 -35.15
N LEU A 443 17.13 9.68 -34.59
CA LEU A 443 16.27 10.84 -34.78
C LEU A 443 16.64 11.68 -36.01
N ASN A 444 17.90 11.65 -36.45
CA ASN A 444 18.35 12.48 -37.59
C ASN A 444 17.65 12.14 -38.91
N ASP A 445 17.33 10.86 -39.12
CA ASP A 445 16.65 10.36 -40.33
C ASP A 445 15.12 10.26 -40.17
N MET A 446 14.59 10.60 -38.99
CA MET A 446 13.17 10.48 -38.68
C MET A 446 12.37 11.59 -39.38
N LYS A 447 11.58 11.21 -40.38
CA LYS A 447 10.60 12.12 -41.00
C LYS A 447 9.32 12.11 -40.16
N THR A 448 8.97 13.26 -39.59
CA THR A 448 7.74 13.44 -38.79
C THR A 448 6.63 14.15 -39.56
N GLU A 449 6.90 14.60 -40.80
CA GLU A 449 5.97 15.41 -41.61
C GLU A 449 5.73 14.80 -43.01
N GLY A 450 4.57 15.09 -43.61
CA GLY A 450 4.25 14.75 -45.01
C GLY A 450 3.48 13.44 -45.25
N TYR A 451 3.13 12.70 -44.20
CA TYR A 451 2.40 11.42 -44.29
C TYR A 451 0.89 11.57 -44.59
N GLU A 452 0.33 12.76 -44.45
CA GLU A 452 -1.11 13.03 -44.65
C GLU A 452 -1.54 13.06 -46.13
N THR A 453 -0.58 13.16 -47.06
CA THR A 453 -0.87 13.37 -48.49
C THR A 453 -1.14 12.09 -49.31
N GLY A 454 -1.14 10.92 -48.66
CA GLY A 454 -1.21 9.61 -49.32
C GLY A 454 -2.59 8.94 -49.39
N LEU A 455 -3.63 9.48 -48.76
CA LEU A 455 -4.98 8.87 -48.83
C LEU A 455 -5.73 9.42 -50.06
N PRO A 456 -5.96 8.61 -51.12
CA PRO A 456 -6.76 9.05 -52.25
C PRO A 456 -8.19 9.32 -51.75
N ALA A 457 -8.69 10.52 -52.06
CA ALA A 457 -10.07 10.89 -51.78
C ALA A 457 -11.00 9.84 -52.40
N GLN A 458 -11.68 9.05 -51.55
CA GLN A 458 -12.76 8.17 -51.98
C GLN A 458 -13.84 9.05 -52.61
N ARG A 459 -13.96 8.95 -53.94
CA ARG A 459 -15.05 9.56 -54.72
C ARG A 459 -16.26 8.66 -54.73
#